data_AF-A0A6L3N8H3-F1
#
_entry.id   AF-A0A6L3N8H3-F1
#
_cell.length_a   1.000
_cell.length_b   1.000
_cell.length_c   1.000
_cell.angle_alpha   90.00
_cell.angle_beta   90.00
_cell.angle_gamma   90.00
#
_symmetry.space_group_name_H-M   'P 1'
#
loop_
_entity.id
_entity.type
_entity.pdbx_description
1 polymer ?
#
loop_
_entity_poly.entity_id
_entity_poly.type
_entity_poly.pdbx_seq_one_letter_code
_entity_poly.pdbx_strand_id
1 'polypeptide(L)'
;MDFQHTEDRRMLADTLNRFIAEQYAFPVRDRIAQSADGFDRAMWRRFAELGAIGALFPEADGGFGGAGFDIAVVFECLGRGLVVEPFLGALLAGRALSLAGGDAHRDKLAALIDGSASAAFAHDEPGSHYELTT
;
A
#
# COMPACT_ATOMS: atom_id res chain seq x y z
N MET A 1 23.09 2.71 -19.11
CA MET A 1 22.25 2.80 -17.89
C MET A 1 20.90 3.31 -18.36
N ASP A 2 19.84 2.55 -18.13
CA ASP A 2 18.48 2.92 -18.52
C ASP A 2 17.73 3.36 -17.25
N PHE A 3 17.23 4.59 -17.26
CA PHE A 3 16.51 5.21 -16.15
C PHE A 3 15.00 5.27 -16.40
N GLN A 4 14.53 4.72 -17.52
CA GLN A 4 13.12 4.73 -17.86
C GLN A 4 12.36 3.64 -17.10
N HIS A 5 11.10 3.92 -16.77
CA HIS A 5 10.19 2.90 -16.24
C HIS A 5 9.92 1.83 -17.28
N THR A 6 9.69 0.60 -16.81
CA THR A 6 9.05 -0.43 -17.64
C THR A 6 7.66 0.02 -18.05
N GLU A 7 7.12 -0.58 -19.10
CA GLU A 7 5.77 -0.25 -19.57
C GLU A 7 4.71 -0.47 -18.49
N ASP A 8 4.78 -1.58 -17.75
CA ASP A 8 3.86 -1.89 -16.65
C ASP A 8 3.90 -0.83 -15.53
N ARG A 9 5.11 -0.39 -15.14
CA ARG A 9 5.28 0.69 -14.15
C ARG A 9 4.66 1.99 -14.62
N ARG A 10 4.86 2.35 -15.89
CA ARG A 10 4.26 3.55 -16.47
C ARG A 10 2.74 3.46 -16.50
N MET A 11 2.19 2.32 -16.92
CA MET A 11 0.74 2.10 -16.94
C MET A 11 0.10 2.18 -15.55
N LEU A 12 0.76 1.58 -14.54
CA LEU A 12 0.31 1.68 -13.15
C LEU A 12 0.38 3.13 -12.66
N ALA A 13 1.50 3.82 -12.89
CA ALA A 13 1.67 5.22 -12.51
C ALA A 13 0.60 6.12 -13.15
N ASP A 14 0.36 6.00 -14.45
CA ASP A 14 -0.64 6.80 -15.17
C ASP A 14 -2.05 6.55 -14.64
N THR A 15 -2.35 5.29 -14.30
CA THR A 15 -3.64 4.90 -13.72
C THR A 15 -3.82 5.49 -12.32
N LEU A 16 -2.82 5.36 -11.44
CA LEU A 16 -2.87 5.89 -10.08
C LEU A 16 -2.90 7.42 -10.07
N ASN A 17 -2.06 8.08 -10.86
CA ASN A 17 -2.02 9.54 -10.92
C ASN A 17 -3.36 10.12 -11.39
N ARG A 18 -3.97 9.53 -12.41
CA ARG A 18 -5.31 9.94 -12.88
C ARG A 18 -6.38 9.70 -11.83
N PHE A 19 -6.39 8.52 -11.21
CA PHE A 19 -7.32 8.23 -10.12
C PHE A 19 -7.19 9.25 -8.97
N ILE A 20 -5.97 9.52 -8.54
CA ILE A 20 -5.70 10.47 -7.46
C ILE A 20 -6.18 11.87 -7.84
N ALA A 21 -5.87 12.33 -9.06
CA ALA A 21 -6.28 13.65 -9.53
C ALA A 21 -7.80 13.81 -9.65
N GLU A 22 -8.52 12.78 -10.09
CA GLU A 22 -9.95 12.86 -10.39
C GLU A 22 -10.84 12.47 -9.20
N GLN A 23 -10.39 11.53 -8.37
CA GLN A 23 -11.22 10.83 -7.38
C GLN A 23 -10.72 10.98 -5.95
N TYR A 24 -9.46 11.38 -5.76
CA TYR A 24 -8.81 11.55 -4.45
C TYR A 24 -8.19 12.96 -4.32
N ALA A 25 -8.71 13.96 -5.02
CA ALA A 25 -8.21 15.33 -4.90
C ALA A 25 -8.35 15.87 -3.46
N PHE A 26 -7.68 16.99 -3.17
CA PHE A 26 -7.61 17.60 -1.84
C PHE A 26 -8.93 17.64 -1.05
N PRO A 27 -10.09 18.01 -1.62
CA PRO A 27 -11.35 18.00 -0.86
C PRO A 27 -11.74 16.61 -0.32
N VAL A 28 -11.50 15.55 -1.10
CA VAL A 28 -11.75 14.17 -0.68
C VAL A 28 -10.73 13.77 0.38
N ARG A 29 -9.44 14.00 0.11
CA ARG A 29 -8.35 13.68 1.03
C ARG A 29 -8.53 14.36 2.39
N ASP A 30 -8.90 15.64 2.43
CA ASP A 30 -9.07 16.39 3.67
C ASP A 30 -10.29 15.92 4.46
N ARG A 31 -11.40 15.60 3.78
CA ARG A 31 -12.56 14.96 4.41
C ARG A 31 -12.17 13.64 5.08
N ILE A 32 -11.35 12.82 4.43
CA ILE A 32 -10.92 11.52 4.96
C ILE A 32 -9.99 11.73 6.16
N ALA A 33 -9.02 12.64 6.05
CA ALA A 33 -8.08 12.94 7.13
C ALA A 33 -8.76 13.49 8.40
N GLN A 34 -9.91 14.15 8.25
CA GLN A 34 -10.72 14.66 9.37
C GLN A 34 -11.75 13.64 9.90
N SER A 35 -11.87 12.47 9.27
CA SER A 35 -12.76 11.41 9.72
C SER A 35 -12.23 10.74 11.00
N ALA A 36 -13.11 10.08 11.74
CA ALA A 36 -12.74 9.37 12.96
C ALA A 36 -11.73 8.23 12.72
N ASP A 37 -11.83 7.57 11.56
CA ASP A 37 -10.94 6.47 11.19
C ASP A 37 -9.59 6.96 10.62
N GLY A 38 -9.54 8.19 10.10
CA GLY A 38 -8.36 8.77 9.46
C GLY A 38 -8.03 8.24 8.06
N PHE A 39 -8.81 7.27 7.56
CA PHE A 39 -8.71 6.68 6.22
C PHE A 39 -10.11 6.27 5.73
N ASP A 40 -10.27 5.91 4.45
CA ASP A 40 -11.57 5.56 3.87
C ASP A 40 -11.54 4.15 3.27
N ARG A 41 -12.34 3.24 3.85
CA ARG A 41 -12.38 1.84 3.43
C ARG A 41 -12.81 1.65 1.96
N ALA A 42 -13.63 2.54 1.42
CA ALA A 42 -14.03 2.46 0.02
C ALA A 42 -12.89 2.91 -0.89
N MET A 43 -12.17 3.98 -0.53
CA MET A 43 -10.96 4.39 -1.26
C MET A 43 -9.86 3.35 -1.18
N TRP A 44 -9.65 2.72 -0.02
CA TRP A 44 -8.72 1.61 0.14
C TRP A 44 -9.00 0.46 -0.84
N ARG A 45 -10.25 0.01 -0.93
CA ARG A 45 -10.67 -1.02 -1.89
C ARG A 45 -10.46 -0.59 -3.34
N ARG A 46 -10.79 0.66 -3.68
CA ARG A 46 -10.54 1.18 -5.04
C ARG A 46 -9.06 1.15 -5.39
N PHE A 47 -8.17 1.50 -4.45
CA PHE A 47 -6.73 1.38 -4.66
C PHE A 47 -6.28 -0.08 -4.86
N ALA A 48 -6.89 -1.03 -4.14
CA ALA A 48 -6.67 -2.46 -4.34
C ALA A 48 -7.06 -2.90 -5.76
N GLU A 49 -8.26 -2.50 -6.21
CA GLU A 49 -8.79 -2.78 -7.56
C GLU A 49 -7.90 -2.21 -8.68
N LEU A 50 -7.27 -1.06 -8.45
CA LEU A 50 -6.29 -0.47 -9.37
C LEU A 50 -4.91 -1.14 -9.31
N GLY A 51 -4.72 -2.13 -8.43
CA GLY A 51 -3.48 -2.87 -8.30
C GLY A 51 -2.42 -2.21 -7.42
N ALA A 52 -2.74 -1.09 -6.75
CA ALA A 52 -1.76 -0.36 -5.93
C ALA A 52 -1.24 -1.21 -4.79
N ILE A 53 -2.11 -2.02 -4.17
CA ILE A 53 -1.74 -2.94 -3.09
C ILE A 53 -1.07 -4.19 -3.66
N GLY A 54 -1.63 -4.80 -4.71
CA GLY A 54 -1.05 -5.99 -5.35
C GLY A 54 0.39 -5.78 -5.85
N ALA A 55 0.71 -4.58 -6.32
CA ALA A 55 2.07 -4.18 -6.72
C ALA A 55 3.11 -4.26 -5.59
N LEU A 56 2.69 -4.39 -4.34
CA LEU A 56 3.58 -4.45 -3.18
C LEU A 56 4.01 -5.88 -2.80
N PHE A 57 3.37 -6.88 -3.39
CA PHE A 57 3.49 -8.28 -2.98
C PHE A 57 3.98 -9.19 -4.12
N PRO A 58 4.67 -10.30 -3.80
CA PRO A 58 5.07 -11.30 -4.79
C PRO A 58 3.88 -11.96 -5.47
N GLU A 59 4.07 -12.46 -6.70
CA GLU A 59 3.04 -13.23 -7.41
C GLU A 59 2.61 -14.50 -6.66
N ALA A 60 3.55 -15.13 -5.92
CA ALA A 60 3.26 -16.31 -5.11
C ALA A 60 2.19 -16.07 -4.02
N ASP A 61 2.01 -14.80 -3.62
CA ASP A 61 1.01 -14.39 -2.63
C ASP A 61 -0.24 -13.79 -3.27
N GLY A 62 -0.32 -13.75 -4.61
CA GLY A 62 -1.41 -13.11 -5.36
C GLY A 62 -1.17 -11.64 -5.69
N GLY A 63 0.05 -11.13 -5.51
CA GLY A 63 0.47 -9.80 -5.96
C GLY A 63 1.00 -9.77 -7.39
N PHE A 64 1.62 -8.66 -7.77
CA PHE A 64 2.17 -8.44 -9.12
C PHE A 64 3.70 -8.58 -9.20
N GLY A 65 4.33 -9.12 -8.15
CA GLY A 65 5.77 -9.34 -8.15
C GLY A 65 6.61 -8.08 -7.95
N GLY A 66 6.00 -6.96 -7.54
CA GLY A 66 6.71 -5.70 -7.45
C GLY A 66 7.84 -5.72 -6.42
N ALA A 67 8.98 -5.15 -6.83
CA ALA A 67 10.17 -4.99 -6.02
C ALA A 67 10.48 -3.50 -5.82
N GLY A 68 11.67 -3.16 -5.30
CA GLY A 68 12.02 -1.80 -4.86
C GLY A 68 11.56 -0.65 -5.77
N PHE A 69 11.81 -0.73 -7.08
CA PHE A 69 11.38 0.32 -8.02
C PHE A 69 9.88 0.33 -8.29
N ASP A 70 9.21 -0.83 -8.30
CA ASP A 70 7.76 -0.93 -8.48
C ASP A 70 7.03 -0.33 -7.27
N ILE A 71 7.52 -0.63 -6.07
CA ILE A 71 7.02 -0.03 -4.82
C ILE A 71 7.25 1.49 -4.85
N ALA A 72 8.43 1.94 -5.26
CA ALA A 72 8.75 3.38 -5.35
C ALA A 72 7.78 4.13 -6.27
N VAL A 73 7.41 3.56 -7.42
CA VAL A 73 6.43 4.15 -8.35
C VAL A 73 5.06 4.35 -7.67
N VAL A 74 4.59 3.34 -6.93
CA VAL A 74 3.32 3.44 -6.20
C VAL A 74 3.41 4.57 -5.17
N PHE A 75 4.44 4.57 -4.32
CA PHE A 75 4.60 5.59 -3.27
C PHE A 75 4.83 7.01 -3.83
N GLU A 76 5.46 7.16 -4.99
CA GLU A 76 5.58 8.46 -5.66
C GLU A 76 4.20 9.00 -6.07
N CYS A 77 3.35 8.15 -6.67
CA CYS A 77 1.99 8.52 -7.04
C CYS A 77 1.15 8.87 -5.79
N LEU A 78 1.23 8.05 -4.75
CA LEU A 78 0.53 8.30 -3.47
C LEU A 78 0.99 9.62 -2.82
N GLY A 79 2.29 9.90 -2.87
CA GLY A 79 2.87 11.15 -2.36
C GLY A 79 2.37 12.39 -3.08
N ARG A 80 2.17 12.31 -4.41
CA ARG A 80 1.62 13.42 -5.21
C ARG A 80 0.23 13.85 -4.74
N GLY A 81 -0.59 12.90 -4.28
CA GLY A 81 -1.93 13.16 -3.74
C GLY A 81 -1.99 13.39 -2.23
N LEU A 82 -0.86 13.29 -1.52
CA LEU A 82 -0.83 13.19 -0.06
C LEU A 82 -1.86 12.19 0.48
N VAL A 83 -1.91 11.01 -0.16
CA VAL A 83 -2.86 9.95 0.16
C VAL A 83 -2.73 9.52 1.61
N VAL A 84 -3.84 9.47 2.34
CA VAL A 84 -3.87 9.14 3.78
C VAL A 84 -4.20 7.67 4.05
N GLU A 85 -4.48 6.89 3.01
CA GLU A 85 -4.74 5.46 3.16
C GLU A 85 -3.51 4.70 3.71
N PRO A 86 -3.69 3.60 4.46
CA PRO A 86 -2.66 3.00 5.31
C PRO A 86 -1.62 2.14 4.56
N PHE A 87 -1.09 2.63 3.43
CA PHE A 87 -0.21 1.86 2.55
C PHE A 87 1.09 1.39 3.19
N LEU A 88 1.79 2.25 3.93
CA LEU A 88 3.08 1.88 4.52
C LEU A 88 2.92 0.79 5.59
N GLY A 89 1.97 0.97 6.51
CA GLY A 89 1.67 -0.02 7.54
C GLY A 89 1.21 -1.35 6.95
N ALA A 90 0.34 -1.30 5.94
CA ALA A 90 -0.14 -2.47 5.21
C ALA A 90 1.00 -3.19 4.49
N LEU A 91 1.88 -2.47 3.78
CA LEU A 91 3.07 -3.02 3.13
C LEU A 91 3.95 -3.75 4.15
N LEU A 92 4.32 -3.09 5.25
CA LEU A 92 5.24 -3.66 6.24
C LEU A 92 4.65 -4.92 6.90
N ALA A 93 3.41 -4.84 7.37
CA ALA A 93 2.74 -5.98 7.99
C ALA A 93 2.52 -7.13 7.00
N GLY A 94 2.04 -6.84 5.79
CA GLY A 94 1.84 -7.84 4.75
C GLY A 94 3.13 -8.52 4.31
N ARG A 95 4.24 -7.76 4.20
CA ARG A 95 5.55 -8.33 3.83
C ARG A 95 6.09 -9.21 4.95
N ALA A 96 5.87 -8.86 6.21
CA ALA A 96 6.20 -9.73 7.33
C ALA A 96 5.42 -11.06 7.26
N LEU A 97 4.12 -11.02 6.94
CA LEU A 97 3.30 -12.23 6.74
C LEU A 97 3.83 -13.07 5.56
N SER A 98 4.02 -12.45 4.39
CA SER A 98 4.58 -13.08 3.19
C SER A 98 5.91 -13.80 3.50
N LEU A 99 6.83 -13.13 4.19
CA LEU A 99 8.14 -13.70 4.56
C LEU A 99 8.05 -14.80 5.62
N ALA A 100 7.12 -14.69 6.58
CA ALA A 100 6.92 -15.73 7.59
C ALA A 100 6.42 -17.04 6.94
N GLY A 101 5.63 -16.92 5.86
CA GLY A 101 5.14 -18.05 5.08
C GLY A 101 4.20 -19.00 5.85
N GLY A 102 3.61 -19.97 5.14
CA GLY A 102 2.71 -20.97 5.73
C GLY A 102 1.22 -20.61 5.66
N ASP A 103 0.38 -21.62 5.86
CA ASP A 103 -1.06 -21.53 5.57
C ASP A 103 -1.85 -20.70 6.59
N ALA A 104 -1.33 -20.54 7.82
CA ALA A 104 -2.05 -19.92 8.92
C ALA A 104 -2.40 -18.43 8.72
N HIS A 105 -1.70 -17.74 7.80
CA HIS A 105 -1.94 -16.32 7.50
C HIS A 105 -2.24 -16.04 6.02
N ARG A 106 -2.33 -17.07 5.17
CA ARG A 106 -2.62 -16.97 3.74
C ARG A 106 -3.90 -16.15 3.48
N ASP A 107 -4.98 -16.45 4.19
CA ASP A 107 -6.26 -15.74 4.03
C ASP A 107 -6.18 -14.27 4.47
N LYS A 108 -5.34 -13.96 5.48
CA LYS A 108 -5.14 -12.58 5.94
C LYS A 108 -4.35 -11.78 4.92
N LEU A 109 -3.35 -12.41 4.29
CA LEU A 109 -2.57 -11.80 3.21
C LEU A 109 -3.43 -11.58 1.97
N ALA A 110 -4.26 -12.55 1.59
CA ALA A 110 -5.21 -12.40 0.49
C ALA A 110 -6.20 -11.24 0.74
N ALA A 111 -6.78 -11.18 1.94
CA ALA A 111 -7.69 -10.11 2.34
C ALA A 111 -7.01 -8.72 2.37
N LEU A 112 -5.70 -8.68 2.65
CA LEU A 112 -4.95 -7.44 2.57
C LEU A 112 -4.75 -7.01 1.11
N ILE A 113 -4.36 -7.95 0.24
CA ILE A 113 -4.10 -7.70 -1.18
C ILE A 113 -5.36 -7.26 -1.93
N ASP A 114 -6.51 -7.87 -1.64
CA ASP A 114 -7.80 -7.51 -2.25
C ASP A 114 -8.45 -6.26 -1.64
N GLY A 115 -7.85 -5.67 -0.59
CA GLY A 115 -8.33 -4.48 0.09
C GLY A 115 -9.58 -4.69 0.97
N SER A 116 -10.02 -5.92 1.20
CA SER A 116 -11.10 -6.22 2.14
C SER A 116 -10.67 -6.03 3.60
N ALA A 117 -9.37 -6.13 3.87
CA ALA A 117 -8.72 -5.82 5.13
C ALA A 117 -7.61 -4.78 4.98
N SER A 118 -7.25 -4.15 6.09
CA SER A 118 -6.02 -3.35 6.24
C SER A 118 -5.23 -3.86 7.43
N ALA A 119 -3.93 -3.56 7.46
CA ALA A 119 -3.04 -3.98 8.53
C ALA A 119 -2.12 -2.84 8.96
N ALA A 120 -1.67 -2.89 10.21
CA ALA A 120 -0.68 -1.98 10.76
C ALA A 120 0.51 -2.79 11.30
N PHE A 121 1.70 -2.20 11.22
CA PHE A 121 2.91 -2.79 11.76
C PHE A 121 3.25 -2.12 13.10
N ALA A 122 2.80 -2.74 14.20
CA ALA A 122 2.93 -2.22 15.55
C ALA A 122 4.23 -2.72 16.21
N HIS A 123 5.38 -2.23 15.74
CA HIS A 123 6.70 -2.63 16.23
C HIS A 123 7.29 -1.74 17.33
N ASP A 124 6.71 -0.55 17.56
CA ASP A 124 7.25 0.42 18.49
C ASP A 124 6.63 0.25 19.88
N GLU A 125 7.46 0.36 20.92
CA GLU A 125 7.03 0.38 22.32
C GLU A 125 7.29 1.75 22.98
N PRO A 126 6.48 2.16 23.98
CA PRO A 126 6.76 3.38 24.73
C PRO A 126 8.15 3.35 25.36
N GLY A 127 9.02 4.28 24.95
CA GLY A 127 10.35 4.45 25.52
C GLY A 127 11.47 3.64 24.85
N SER A 128 11.19 2.79 23.86
CA SER A 128 12.24 2.03 23.15
C SER A 128 13.04 2.91 22.18
N HIS A 129 12.50 4.06 21.76
CA HIS A 129 13.10 4.96 20.77
C HIS A 129 13.53 4.23 19.49
N TYR A 130 14.84 3.98 19.31
CA TYR A 130 15.42 3.24 18.19
C TYR A 130 16.08 1.93 18.63
N GLU A 131 15.94 1.55 19.89
CA GLU A 131 16.47 0.30 20.43
C GLU A 131 15.46 -0.82 20.16
N LEU A 132 15.90 -1.83 19.41
CA LEU A 132 15.17 -3.08 19.28
C LEU A 132 15.22 -3.73 20.67
N THR A 133 14.07 -3.79 21.33
CA THR A 133 13.89 -4.38 22.66
C THR A 133 14.69 -5.69 22.74
N THR A 134 15.67 -5.72 23.65
CA THR A 134 16.56 -6.89 23.83
C THR A 134 15.91 -7.93 24.72
#